data_AF-A0A1Z9TCC7-F1
#
_entry.id   AF-A0A1Z9TCC7-F1
#
_cell.length_a   1.000
_cell.length_b   1.000
_cell.length_c   1.000
_cell.angle_alpha   90.00
_cell.angle_beta   90.00
_cell.angle_gamma   90.00
#
_symmetry.space_group_name_H-M   'P 1'
#
loop_
_entity.id
_entity.type
_entity.pdbx_description
1 polymer ?
#
loop_
_entity_poly.entity_id
_entity_poly.type
_entity_poly.pdbx_seq_one_letter_code
_entity_poly.pdbx_strand_id
1 'polypeptide(L)' 'MATNPMGKGTKTIGLNMKKPMADEIERRAKSMQISTGAYCKIILKKWLESGDKLELIED' A
#
# COMPACT_ATOMS: atom_id res chain seq x y z
N MET A 1 17.13 11.70 6.23
CA MET A 1 16.42 10.63 5.51
C MET A 1 16.36 11.04 4.05
N ALA A 2 17.11 10.38 3.17
CA ALA A 2 17.10 10.70 1.74
C ALA A 2 15.76 10.26 1.14
N THR A 3 14.88 11.20 0.82
CA THR A 3 13.70 10.93 0.00
C THR A 3 14.18 10.78 -1.44
N ASN A 4 14.18 9.55 -1.97
CA ASN A 4 14.45 9.30 -3.39
C ASN A 4 13.57 10.21 -4.25
N PRO A 5 14.09 10.74 -5.37
CA PRO A 5 13.31 11.62 -6.23
C PRO A 5 12.09 10.87 -6.75
N MET A 6 10.91 11.30 -6.31
CA MET A 6 9.63 10.84 -6.81
C MET A 6 9.61 11.10 -8.32
N GLY A 7 9.50 10.03 -9.12
CA GLY A 7 9.52 10.14 -10.58
C GLY A 7 8.47 11.13 -11.08
N LYS A 8 8.81 11.89 -12.13
CA LYS A 8 7.90 12.84 -12.79
C LYS A 8 6.57 12.15 -13.12
N GLY A 9 5.46 12.66 -12.55
CA GLY A 9 4.12 12.08 -12.73
C GLY A 9 3.62 11.18 -11.60
N THR A 10 4.41 10.97 -10.54
CA THR A 10 3.94 10.28 -9.34
C THR A 10 3.09 11.20 -8.45
N LYS A 11 1.95 10.68 -7.97
CA LYS A 11 1.11 11.36 -6.97
C LYS A 11 1.21 10.61 -5.64
N THR A 12 1.30 11.37 -4.55
CA THR A 12 1.25 10.82 -3.19
C THR A 12 -0.19 10.74 -2.73
N ILE A 13 -0.60 9.59 -2.19
CA ILE A 13 -1.93 9.36 -1.64
C ILE A 13 -1.76 8.99 -0.16
N GLY A 14 -2.43 9.74 0.71
CA GLY A 14 -2.55 9.38 2.12
C GLY A 14 -3.66 8.35 2.30
N LEU A 15 -3.41 7.32 3.10
CA LEU A 15 -4.38 6.27 3.41
C LEU A 15 -4.66 6.27 4.91
N ASN A 16 -5.90 6.53 5.30
CA ASN A 16 -6.34 6.35 6.68
C ASN A 16 -6.69 4.87 6.90
N MET A 17 -6.12 4.27 7.95
CA MET A 17 -6.39 2.90 8.34
C MET A 17 -6.19 2.70 9.84
N LYS A 18 -6.71 1.60 10.38
CA LYS A 18 -6.47 1.22 11.78
C LYS A 18 -4.98 0.90 11.98
N LYS A 19 -4.41 1.35 13.10
CA LYS A 19 -2.99 1.12 13.45
C LYS A 19 -2.53 -0.34 13.30
N PRO A 20 -3.27 -1.36 13.79
CA PRO A 20 -2.84 -2.75 13.64
C PRO A 20 -2.70 -3.21 12.18
N MET A 21 -3.50 -2.64 11.27
CA MET A 21 -3.39 -2.93 9.84
C MET A 21 -2.13 -2.31 9.24
N ALA A 22 -1.80 -1.07 9.62
CA ALA A 22 -0.56 -0.41 9.21
C ALA A 22 0.66 -1.20 9.71
N ASP A 23 0.67 -1.58 10.98
CA ASP A 23 1.77 -2.34 11.59
C ASP A 23 1.99 -3.69 10.87
N GLU A 24 0.92 -4.38 10.44
CA GLU A 24 1.02 -5.64 9.69
C GLU A 24 1.56 -5.44 8.26
N ILE A 25 1.14 -4.38 7.57
CA ILE A 25 1.67 -4.02 6.24
C ILE A 25 3.18 -3.76 6.33
N GLU A 26 3.62 -3.01 7.34
CA GLU A 26 5.04 -2.73 7.58
C GLU A 26 5.83 -4.00 7.91
N ARG A 27 5.30 -4.87 8.77
CA ARG A 27 5.91 -6.15 9.13
C ARG A 27 6.13 -7.03 7.90
N ARG A 28 5.12 -7.14 7.03
CA ARG A 28 5.21 -7.92 5.79
C ARG A 28 6.20 -7.33 4.80
N ALA A 29 6.16 -6.01 4.58
CA ALA A 29 7.10 -5.32 3.72
C ALA A 29 8.56 -5.56 4.18
N LYS A 30 8.81 -5.46 5.49
CA LYS A 30 10.11 -5.75 6.12
C LYS A 30 10.53 -7.21 5.90
N SER A 31 9.62 -8.17 6.06
CA SER A 31 9.91 -9.59 5.83
C SER A 31 10.32 -9.90 4.38
N MET A 32 9.83 -9.11 3.42
CA MET A 32 10.15 -9.23 2.00
C MET A 32 11.32 -8.33 1.56
N GLN A 33 11.94 -7.59 2.50
CA GLN A 33 13.02 -6.64 2.24
C GLN A 33 12.67 -5.56 1.20
N ILE A 34 11.41 -5.10 1.20
CA ILE A 34 10.93 -4.02 0.33
C ILE A 34 10.35 -2.86 1.15
N SER A 35 10.18 -1.69 0.53
CA SER A 35 9.53 -0.56 1.20
C SER A 35 8.04 -0.80 1.38
N THR A 36 7.45 -0.23 2.44
CA THR A 36 6.00 -0.27 2.70
C THR A 36 5.20 0.22 1.49
N GLY A 37 5.65 1.31 0.85
CA GLY A 37 5.02 1.84 -0.36
C GLY A 37 5.08 0.88 -1.55
N ALA A 38 6.18 0.12 -1.73
CA ALA A 38 6.27 -0.91 -2.76
C ALA A 38 5.33 -2.08 -2.45
N TYR A 39 5.25 -2.49 -1.19
CA TYR A 39 4.33 -3.54 -0.76
C TYR A 39 2.86 -3.15 -0.98
N CYS A 40 2.46 -1.92 -0.62
CA CYS A 40 1.12 -1.40 -0.90
C CYS A 40 0.80 -1.42 -2.40
N LYS A 41 1.75 -1.03 -3.27
CA LYS A 41 1.56 -1.10 -4.73
C LYS A 41 1.32 -2.52 -5.22
N ILE A 42 2.03 -3.51 -4.66
CA ILE A 42 1.84 -4.92 -5.03
C ILE A 42 0.43 -5.39 -4.65
N ILE A 43 -0.03 -5.08 -3.43
CA ILE A 43 -1.38 -5.46 -2.98
C ILE A 43 -2.44 -4.82 -3.88
N LEU A 44 -2.35 -3.50 -4.10
CA LEU A 44 -3.32 -2.78 -4.93
C LEU A 44 -3.33 -3.30 -6.37
N LYS A 45 -2.16 -3.62 -6.94
CA LYS A 45 -2.07 -4.21 -8.27
C LYS A 45 -2.72 -5.59 -8.33
N LYS A 46 -2.44 -6.47 -7.35
CA LYS A 46 -3.06 -7.80 -7.27
C LYS A 46 -4.58 -7.69 -7.14
N TRP A 47 -5.06 -6.74 -6.34
CA TRP A 47 -6.49 -6.49 -6.22
C TRP A 47 -7.10 -6.03 -7.55
N LEU A 48 -6.49 -5.06 -8.24
CA LEU A 48 -6.95 -4.64 -9.57
C LEU A 48 -6.98 -5.80 -10.59
N GLU A 49 -5.98 -6.67 -10.55
CA GLU A 49 -5.88 -7.85 -11.42
C GLU A 49 -6.87 -8.96 -11.06
N SER A 50 -7.32 -9.04 -9.80
CA SER A 50 -8.30 -10.05 -9.36
C SER A 50 -9.69 -9.84 -9.97
N GLY A 51 -10.02 -8.60 -10.35
CA GLY A 51 -11.37 -8.23 -10.79
C GLY A 51 -12.40 -8.14 -9.65
N ASP A 52 -11.98 -8.37 -8.40
CA ASP A 52 -12.85 -8.28 -7.22
C ASP A 52 -13.28 -6.83 -7.00
N LYS A 53 -14.59 -6.58 -7.05
CA LYS A 53 -15.14 -5.27 -6.68
C LYS A 53 -15.21 -5.18 -5.17
N LEU A 54 -14.57 -4.17 -4.60
CA LEU A 54 -14.82 -3.79 -3.21
C LEU A 54 -16.22 -3.18 -3.14
N GLU A 55 -17.14 -3.89 -2.52
CA GLU A 55 -18.42 -3.32 -2.13
C GLU A 55 -18.21 -2.48 -0.87
N LEU A 56 -18.67 -1.22 -0.92
CA LEU A 56 -18.76 -0.39 0.27
C LEU A 56 -19.88 -0.97 1.14
N ILE A 57 -19.49 -1.81 2.09
CA ILE A 57 -20.37 -2.27 3.17
C ILE A 57 -20.20 -1.28 4.31
N GLU A 58 -21.23 -0.49 4.57
CA GLU A 58 -21.32 0.36 5.76
C GLU A 58 -21.92 -0.50 6.88
N ASP A 59 -21.12 -0.79 7.91
CA ASP A 59 -21.57 -1.36 9.20
C ASP A 59 -21.93 -0.23 10.19
#